data_AF-A0A562WCB0-F1
#
_entry.id   AF-A0A562WCB0-F1
#
_cell.length_a   1.000
_cell.length_b   1.000
_cell.length_c   1.000
_cell.angle_alpha   90.00
_cell.angle_beta   90.00
_cell.angle_gamma   90.00
#
_symmetry.space_group_name_H-M   'P 1'
#
loop_
_entity.id
_entity.type
_entity.pdbx_description
1 polymer ?
#
loop_
_entity_poly.entity_id
_entity_poly.type
_entity_poly.pdbx_seq_one_letter_code
_entity_poly.pdbx_strand_id
1 'polypeptide(L)' 'MRVSYDHYLAATALTLARRHRPVWNHILRRLTCRCGADLPCRIRHRIPIRRLHWPGEAR' A
#
# COMPACT_ATOMS: atom_id res chain seq x y z
N MET A 1 6.91 -15.72 16.41
CA MET A 1 6.12 -15.96 15.18
C MET A 1 6.97 -15.53 13.99
N ARG A 2 7.43 -16.46 13.14
CA ARG A 2 8.14 -16.10 11.90
C ARG A 2 7.09 -15.77 10.84
N VAL A 3 7.03 -14.51 10.40
CA VAL A 3 6.19 -14.12 9.28
C VAL A 3 6.89 -14.56 8.00
N SER A 4 6.29 -15.50 7.26
CA SER A 4 6.80 -15.89 5.94
C SER A 4 6.79 -14.68 5.00
N TYR A 5 7.78 -14.58 4.12
CA TYR A 5 7.87 -13.51 3.11
C TYR A 5 6.59 -13.39 2.28
N ASP A 6 5.94 -14.50 1.95
CA ASP A 6 4.67 -14.51 1.21
C ASP A 6 3.54 -13.84 1.99
N HIS A 7 3.49 -14.06 3.31
CA HIS A 7 2.50 -13.42 4.17
C HIS A 7 2.75 -11.91 4.27
N TYR A 8 4.02 -11.50 4.28
CA TYR A 8 4.40 -10.09 4.20
C TYR A 8 3.98 -9.45 2.87
N LEU A 9 4.24 -10.11 1.74
CA LEU A 9 3.83 -9.63 0.42
C LEU A 9 2.31 -9.52 0.33
N ALA A 10 1.57 -10.52 0.82
CA ALA A 10 0.12 -10.50 0.85
C ALA A 10 -0.44 -9.35 1.71
N ALA A 11 0.10 -9.15 2.92
CA ALA A 11 -0.31 -8.06 3.80
C ALA A 11 -0.01 -6.68 3.20
N THR A 12 1.13 -6.56 2.51
CA THR A 12 1.54 -5.35 1.80
C THR A 12 0.61 -5.05 0.63
N ALA A 13 0.36 -6.05 -0.23
CA ALA A 13 -0.56 -5.93 -1.37
C ALA A 13 -1.97 -5.54 -0.90
N LEU A 14 -2.47 -6.17 0.17
CA LEU A 14 -3.77 -5.85 0.76
C LEU A 14 -3.83 -4.41 1.29
N THR A 15 -2.76 -3.95 1.96
CA THR A 15 -2.66 -2.57 2.46
C THR A 15 -2.68 -1.57 1.32
N LEU A 16 -1.95 -1.84 0.23
CA LEU A 16 -1.94 -1.01 -0.97
C LEU A 16 -3.32 -1.00 -1.64
N ALA A 17 -3.96 -2.15 -1.83
CA ALA A 17 -5.28 -2.24 -2.45
C ALA A 17 -6.36 -1.47 -1.66
N ARG A 18 -6.29 -1.48 -0.32
CA ARG A 18 -7.21 -0.71 0.54
C ARG A 18 -6.99 0.80 0.44
N ARG A 19 -5.73 1.23 0.29
CA ARG A 19 -5.35 2.64 0.21
C ARG A 19 -5.52 3.22 -1.19
N HIS A 20 -5.29 2.40 -2.21
CA HIS A 20 -5.38 2.75 -3.63
C HIS A 20 -6.61 2.11 -4.27
N ARG A 21 -7.74 2.78 -4.15
CA ARG A 21 -8.95 2.45 -4.91
C ARG A 21 -9.45 3.66 -5.68
N PRO A 22 -10.01 3.49 -6.88
CA PRO A 22 -10.70 4.56 -7.59
C PRO A 22 -11.88 5.05 -6.76
N VAL A 23 -11.99 6.37 -6.59
CA VAL A 23 -13.11 7.05 -5.93
C VAL A 23 -13.57 8.20 -6.81
N TRP A 24 -14.87 8.47 -6.80
CA TRP A 24 -15.40 9.64 -7.48
C TRP A 24 -15.06 10.90 -6.67
N ASN A 25 -14.40 11.86 -7.32
CA ASN A 25 -14.10 13.16 -6.73
C ASN A 25 -15.12 14.18 -7.26
N HIS A 26 -16.03 14.61 -6.39
CA HIS A 26 -17.07 15.59 -6.75
C HIS A 26 -16.50 16.99 -7.06
N ILE A 27 -15.36 17.36 -6.44
CA ILE A 27 -14.71 18.66 -6.65
C ILE A 27 -14.08 18.70 -8.04
N LEU A 28 -13.35 17.64 -8.41
CA LEU A 28 -12.66 17.54 -9.70
C LEU A 28 -13.52 16.93 -10.82
N ARG A 29 -14.73 16.45 -10.49
CA ARG A 29 -15.68 15.75 -11.38
C ARG A 29 -15.04 14.63 -12.19
N ARG A 30 -14.17 13.84 -11.56
CA ARG A 30 -13.45 12.72 -12.19
C ARG A 30 -13.15 11.60 -11.21
N LEU A 31 -12.79 10.43 -11.74
CA LEU A 31 -12.25 9.33 -10.94
C LEU A 31 -10.80 9.64 -10.56
N THR A 32 -10.58 9.82 -9.25
CA THR A 32 -9.23 9.91 -8.68
C THR A 32 -8.98 8.70 -7.80
N CYS A 33 -7.73 8.42 -7.47
CA CYS A 33 -7.47 7.44 -6.44
C CYS A 33 -7.82 8.02 -5.06
N ARG A 34 -8.21 7.16 -4.10
CA ARG A 34 -8.42 7.54 -2.69
C ARG A 34 -7.16 8.16 -2.06
N CYS A 35 -5.98 7.93 -2.66
CA CYS A 35 -4.71 8.58 -2.33
C CYS A 35 -4.71 10.10 -2.60
N GLY A 36 -5.68 10.62 -3.37
CA GLY A 36 -5.75 12.02 -3.81
C GLY A 36 -5.07 12.29 -5.15
N ALA A 37 -4.31 11.34 -5.70
CA ALA A 37 -3.71 11.48 -7.04
C ALA A 37 -4.63 10.99 -8.15
N ASP A 38 -4.35 11.46 -9.36
CA ASP A 38 -4.96 10.96 -10.57
C ASP A 38 -4.59 9.50 -10.85
N LEU A 39 -5.47 8.80 -11.56
CA LEU A 39 -5.27 7.42 -11.98
C LEU A 39 -4.46 7.38 -13.29
N PRO A 40 -3.49 6.45 -13.44
CA PRO A 40 -3.04 5.48 -12.45
C PRO A 40 -2.24 6.15 -11.30
N CYS A 41 -2.59 5.86 -10.03
CA CYS A 41 -1.92 6.49 -8.87
C CYS A 41 -0.47 6.00 -8.80
N ARG A 42 0.48 6.92 -9.05
CA ARG A 42 1.93 6.68 -8.95
C ARG A 42 2.51 7.11 -7.59
N ILE A 43 1.67 7.47 -6.62
CA ILE A 43 2.13 7.87 -5.28
C ILE A 43 2.78 6.67 -4.59
N ARG A 44 4.02 6.87 -4.16
CA ARG A 44 4.74 5.96 -3.27
C ARG A 44 4.31 6.24 -1.84
N HIS A 45 3.43 5.41 -1.27
CA HIS A 45 3.19 5.46 0.16
C HIS A 45 4.26 4.67 0.90
N ARG A 46 4.84 5.30 1.92
CA ARG A 46 5.70 4.58 2.86
C ARG A 46 4.81 3.61 3.63
N ILE A 47 4.98 2.33 3.36
CA ILE A 47 4.33 1.27 4.12
C ILE A 47 4.91 1.34 5.54
N PRO A 48 4.08 1.43 6.59
CA PRO A 48 4.55 1.55 7.97
C PRO A 48 5.04 0.20 8.52
N ILE A 49 5.84 -0.53 7.73
CA ILE A 49 6.49 -1.76 8.16
C ILE A 49 7.99 -1.49 8.13
N ARG A 50 8.60 -1.41 9.31
CA ARG A 50 10.05 -1.24 9.44
C ARG A 50 10.75 -2.55 9.08
N ARG A 51 11.92 -2.48 8.43
CA ARG A 51 12.78 -3.65 8.16
C ARG A 51 13.08 -4.48 9.41
N LEU A 52 13.07 -3.85 10.59
CA LEU A 52 13.24 -4.52 11.88
C LEU A 52 12.26 -5.67 12.15
N HIS A 53 11.14 -5.77 11.41
CA HIS A 53 10.20 -6.89 11.48
C HIS A 53 10.59 -8.09 10.59
N TRP A 54 11.73 -8.05 9.88
CA TRP A 54 12.19 -9.16 9.04
C TRP A 54 12.78 -10.31 9.86
N PRO A 55 12.23 -11.53 9.76
CA PRO A 55 12.91 -12.71 10.29
C PRO A 55 14.01 -13.11 9.30
N GLY A 56 15.25 -12.65 9.53
CA GLY A 56 16.41 -13.03 8.70
C GLY A 56 17.58 -12.05 8.69
N GLU A 57 17.44 -10.84 9.22
CA GLU A 57 18.53 -9.85 9.32
C GLU A 57 19.38 -10.00 10.60
N ALA A 58 19.18 -11.07 11.37
CA ALA A 58 20.09 -11.48 12.44
C ALA A 58 21.09 -12.50 11.87
N ARG A 59 22.17 -12.01 11.29
CA ARG A 59 23.41 -12.78 11.16
C ARG A 59 24.44 -12.16 12.08
#